data_AF-A0A2A2M3I1-F1
#
_entry.id   AF-A0A2A2M3I1-F1
#
_cell.length_a   1.000
_cell.length_b   1.000
_cell.length_c   1.000
_cell.angle_alpha   90.00
_cell.angle_beta   90.00
_cell.angle_gamma   90.00
#
_symmetry.space_group_name_H-M   'P 1'
#
loop_
_entity.id
_entity.type
_entity.pdbx_description
1 polymer ?
#
loop_
_entity_poly.entity_id
_entity_poly.type
_entity_poly.pdbx_seq_one_letter_code
_entity_poly.pdbx_strand_id
1 'polypeptide(L)'
;MLTYGVNVGLPIGNGGFFNFTGEYRDRDFTNRQGYDLRPNYIRPSSTTFDSREASFNRLDFRYGDAKTQDFNFLINMGQPLGSADFYAFFTYGHRDGLSAANFRQQSAATNRDFSAITPGTTPTNANFVGLTPDGYLPKIQSSIDDLSATSGIRADVAGFKGDFSLGFGRNELSYRTENSVNVSFDPGQCRPVAPVRRRAGGSADLRLRR
;
A
#
# COMPACT_ATOMS: atom_id res chain seq x y z
N MET A 1 17.47 -4.08 3.26
CA MET A 1 16.84 -2.74 3.34
C MET A 1 17.79 -1.75 2.73
N LEU A 2 17.29 -0.95 1.80
CA LEU A 2 18.03 0.08 1.07
C LEU A 2 17.39 1.44 1.35
N THR A 3 18.19 2.43 1.68
CA THR A 3 17.72 3.81 1.88
C THR A 3 18.68 4.76 1.18
N TYR A 4 18.13 5.65 0.36
CA TYR A 4 18.85 6.78 -0.21
C TYR A 4 18.19 8.07 0.26
N GLY A 5 19.01 9.00 0.74
CA GLY A 5 18.56 10.31 1.17
C GLY A 5 19.39 11.40 0.50
N VAL A 6 18.74 12.48 0.12
CA VAL A 6 19.40 13.68 -0.40
C VAL A 6 18.79 14.90 0.26
N ASN A 7 19.64 15.86 0.63
CA ASN A 7 19.21 17.19 1.06
C ASN A 7 20.12 18.22 0.39
N VAL A 8 19.51 19.20 -0.25
CA VAL A 8 20.22 20.27 -0.97
C VAL A 8 19.54 21.60 -0.65
N GLY A 9 20.32 22.53 -0.13
CA GLY A 9 19.94 23.93 0.04
C GLY A 9 20.68 24.80 -0.97
N LEU A 10 19.96 25.67 -1.67
CA LEU A 10 20.51 26.61 -2.65
C LEU A 10 20.04 28.04 -2.33
N PRO A 11 20.93 29.04 -2.46
CA PRO A 11 20.51 30.44 -2.41
C PRO A 11 19.69 30.77 -3.66
N ILE A 12 18.68 31.63 -3.50
CA ILE A 12 17.89 32.18 -4.60
C ILE A 12 17.91 33.70 -4.50
N GLY A 13 18.28 34.36 -5.61
CA GLY A 13 18.27 35.81 -5.71
C GLY A 13 19.03 36.50 -4.58
N ASN A 14 18.51 37.64 -4.13
CA ASN A 14 19.11 38.41 -3.05
C ASN A 14 18.42 38.05 -1.72
N GLY A 15 19.00 37.10 -0.98
CA GLY A 15 18.56 36.73 0.37
C GLY A 15 17.46 35.66 0.45
N GLY A 16 17.07 35.04 -0.67
CA GLY A 16 16.16 33.90 -0.69
C GLY A 16 16.87 32.55 -0.58
N PHE A 17 16.08 31.51 -0.35
CA PHE A 17 16.56 30.13 -0.28
C PHE A 17 15.55 29.16 -0.88
N PHE A 18 16.07 28.03 -1.33
CA PHE A 18 15.33 26.84 -1.69
C PHE A 18 16.02 25.63 -1.08
N ASN A 19 15.27 24.81 -0.37
CA ASN A 19 15.74 23.58 0.22
C ASN A 19 14.89 22.43 -0.30
N PHE A 20 15.54 21.43 -0.85
CA PHE A 20 14.95 20.18 -1.28
C PHE A 20 15.48 19.04 -0.42
N THR A 21 14.58 18.18 0.04
CA THR A 21 14.91 16.92 0.71
C THR A 21 14.19 15.80 -0.01
N GLY A 22 14.88 14.71 -0.33
CA GLY A 22 14.29 13.51 -0.91
C GLY A 22 14.77 12.26 -0.17
N GLU A 23 13.88 11.30 0.01
CA GLU A 23 14.19 9.98 0.57
C GLU A 23 13.52 8.90 -0.27
N TYR A 24 14.29 7.88 -0.61
CA TYR A 24 13.79 6.62 -1.15
C TYR A 24 14.15 5.48 -0.21
N ARG A 25 13.19 4.61 0.10
CA ARG A 25 13.40 3.44 0.96
C ARG A 25 12.79 2.20 0.32
N ASP A 26 13.57 1.12 0.23
CA ASP A 26 13.09 -0.21 -0.14
C ASP A 26 13.40 -1.19 0.99
N ARG A 27 12.34 -1.79 1.53
CA ARG A 27 12.42 -2.78 2.59
C ARG A 27 11.69 -4.04 2.15
N ASP A 28 12.45 -5.12 2.02
CA ASP A 28 11.88 -6.45 1.83
C ASP A 28 11.02 -6.90 3.01
N PHE A 29 10.16 -7.87 2.74
CA PHE A 29 9.32 -8.47 3.78
C PHE A 29 10.17 -9.26 4.78
N THR A 30 9.68 -9.39 6.00
CA THR A 30 10.21 -10.37 6.96
C THR A 30 9.30 -11.59 7.03
N ASN A 31 9.86 -12.74 7.38
CA ASN A 31 9.09 -13.96 7.55
C ASN A 31 9.60 -14.75 8.75
N ARG A 32 8.74 -14.86 9.76
CA ARG A 32 8.95 -15.62 11.01
C ARG A 32 8.00 -16.81 11.11
N GLN A 33 7.44 -17.26 9.99
CA GLN A 33 6.58 -18.44 10.00
C GLN A 33 7.36 -19.68 10.46
N GLY A 34 6.69 -20.53 11.23
CA GLY A 34 7.07 -21.93 11.35
C GLY A 34 6.48 -22.75 10.21
N TYR A 35 6.81 -24.04 10.17
CA TYR A 35 6.18 -24.98 9.25
C TYR A 35 4.69 -25.19 9.61
N ASP A 36 3.81 -25.11 8.62
CA ASP A 36 2.39 -25.45 8.79
C ASP A 36 2.21 -26.98 8.92
N LEU A 37 1.68 -27.41 10.06
CA LEU A 37 1.43 -28.81 10.37
C LEU A 37 0.06 -29.31 9.87
N ARG A 38 -0.80 -28.41 9.41
CA ARG A 38 -2.12 -28.77 8.89
C ARG A 38 -1.98 -29.52 7.56
N PRO A 39 -2.86 -30.50 7.26
CA PRO A 39 -2.89 -31.13 5.94
C PRO A 39 -3.35 -30.11 4.90
N ASN A 40 -2.59 -29.96 3.81
CA ASN A 40 -2.93 -29.06 2.72
C ASN A 40 -4.01 -29.64 1.80
N TYR A 41 -3.94 -30.94 1.52
CA TYR A 41 -4.80 -31.65 0.57
C TYR A 41 -5.95 -32.39 1.25
N ILE A 42 -6.99 -32.68 0.46
CA ILE A 42 -8.09 -33.54 0.90
C ILE A 42 -7.54 -34.94 1.19
N ARG A 43 -7.85 -35.47 2.38
CA ARG A 43 -7.45 -36.83 2.74
C ARG A 43 -8.26 -37.86 1.95
N PRO A 44 -7.62 -38.86 1.30
CA PRO A 44 -8.34 -39.95 0.62
C PRO A 44 -9.18 -40.81 1.57
N SER A 45 -8.74 -40.98 2.83
CA SER A 45 -9.48 -41.69 3.88
C SER A 45 -9.23 -41.05 5.25
N SER A 46 -9.91 -41.51 6.30
CA SER A 46 -9.72 -40.98 7.66
C SER A 46 -8.30 -41.18 8.21
N THR A 47 -7.60 -42.23 7.76
CA THR A 47 -6.28 -42.65 8.27
C THR A 47 -5.14 -42.41 7.29
N THR A 48 -5.42 -42.12 6.01
CA THR A 48 -4.39 -41.93 4.97
C THR A 48 -4.30 -40.48 4.53
N PHE A 49 -3.09 -39.96 4.46
CA PHE A 49 -2.79 -38.65 3.87
C PHE A 49 -2.63 -38.76 2.36
N ASP A 50 -2.85 -37.66 1.65
CA ASP A 50 -2.47 -37.54 0.25
C ASP A 50 -0.94 -37.64 0.12
N SER A 51 -0.43 -38.41 -0.84
CA SER A 51 1.01 -38.58 -1.06
C SER A 51 1.76 -37.25 -1.28
N ARG A 52 1.08 -36.22 -1.81
CA ARG A 52 1.64 -34.89 -2.04
C ARG A 52 1.99 -34.15 -0.74
N GLU A 53 1.41 -34.54 0.38
CA GLU A 53 1.73 -33.97 1.71
C GLU A 53 3.21 -34.14 2.08
N ALA A 54 3.86 -35.19 1.57
CA ALA A 54 5.26 -35.52 1.86
C ALA A 54 6.25 -34.55 1.19
N SER A 55 5.89 -34.00 0.03
CA SER A 55 6.73 -33.06 -0.74
C SER A 55 6.23 -31.61 -0.68
N PHE A 56 5.07 -31.35 -0.06
CA PHE A 56 4.50 -30.02 0.03
C PHE A 56 5.35 -29.10 0.92
N ASN A 57 5.68 -27.91 0.39
CA ASN A 57 6.42 -26.91 1.15
C ASN A 57 5.54 -26.31 2.25
N ARG A 58 5.82 -26.67 3.51
CA ARG A 58 5.08 -26.17 4.69
C ARG A 58 5.42 -24.74 5.09
N LEU A 59 6.30 -24.04 4.34
CA LEU A 59 6.55 -22.61 4.48
C LEU A 59 5.61 -21.82 3.55
N ASP A 60 4.30 -22.05 3.70
CA ASP A 60 3.23 -21.65 2.78
C ASP A 60 2.61 -20.27 3.07
N PHE A 61 3.00 -19.65 4.18
CA PHE A 61 2.48 -18.38 4.66
C PHE A 61 3.60 -17.31 4.75
N ARG A 62 3.26 -16.13 5.27
CA ARG A 62 4.25 -15.12 5.63
C ARG A 62 3.76 -14.39 6.86
N TYR A 63 4.51 -14.54 7.95
CA TYR A 63 4.25 -13.86 9.20
C TYR A 63 5.36 -12.87 9.49
N GLY A 64 5.06 -11.57 9.39
CA GLY A 64 6.06 -10.53 9.58
C GLY A 64 5.67 -9.23 8.90
N ASP A 65 6.66 -8.36 8.75
CA ASP A 65 6.50 -7.06 8.12
C ASP A 65 6.27 -7.22 6.61
N ALA A 66 5.39 -6.37 6.08
CA ALA A 66 5.16 -6.26 4.65
C ALA A 66 6.41 -5.76 3.93
N LYS A 67 6.54 -6.13 2.65
CA LYS A 67 7.46 -5.42 1.75
C LYS A 67 6.95 -3.99 1.61
N THR A 68 7.83 -3.00 1.68
CA THR A 68 7.46 -1.58 1.56
C THR A 68 8.46 -0.85 0.69
N GLN A 69 7.94 -0.05 -0.24
CA GLN A 69 8.71 0.88 -1.05
C GLN A 69 8.14 2.28 -0.85
N ASP A 70 9.00 3.20 -0.42
CA ASP A 70 8.63 4.56 -0.06
C ASP A 70 9.45 5.56 -0.88
N PHE A 71 8.79 6.60 -1.35
CA PHE A 71 9.43 7.77 -1.91
C PHE A 71 8.82 9.02 -1.29
N ASN A 72 9.62 9.83 -0.61
CA ASN A 72 9.19 11.07 0.00
C ASN A 72 10.06 12.21 -0.50
N PHE A 73 9.48 13.36 -0.78
CA PHE A 73 10.26 14.58 -0.93
C PHE A 73 9.55 15.80 -0.37
N LEU A 74 10.36 16.75 0.05
CA LEU A 74 9.97 17.98 0.70
C LEU A 74 10.71 19.14 0.03
N ILE A 75 10.00 20.23 -0.18
CA ILE A 75 10.55 21.50 -0.65
C ILE A 75 10.16 22.57 0.35
N ASN A 76 11.13 23.36 0.78
CA ASN A 76 10.93 24.57 1.56
C ASN A 76 11.60 25.72 0.82
N MET A 77 10.89 26.82 0.62
CA MET A 77 11.46 28.01 -0.02
C MET A 77 11.01 29.29 0.67
N GLY A 78 11.87 30.31 0.59
CA GLY A 78 11.59 31.65 1.06
C GLY A 78 12.27 32.67 0.17
N GLN A 79 11.60 33.77 -0.12
CA GLN A 79 12.13 34.84 -0.96
C GLN A 79 11.71 36.21 -0.42
N PRO A 80 12.67 37.07 -0.05
CA PRO A 80 12.38 38.48 0.22
C PRO A 80 11.90 39.18 -1.06
N LEU A 81 10.81 39.93 -0.94
CA LEU A 81 10.13 40.71 -1.98
C LEU A 81 10.00 42.18 -1.54
N GLY A 82 11.10 42.78 -1.09
CA GLY A 82 11.11 44.16 -0.58
C GLY A 82 10.52 44.26 0.83
N SER A 83 9.31 44.80 0.97
CA SER A 83 8.61 44.93 2.27
C SER A 83 7.79 43.70 2.66
N ALA A 84 7.88 42.63 1.87
CA ALA A 84 7.17 41.38 2.07
C ALA A 84 8.11 40.18 1.88
N ASP A 85 7.79 39.06 2.52
CA ASP A 85 8.48 37.78 2.40
C ASP A 85 7.52 36.74 1.83
N PHE A 86 7.86 36.20 0.67
CA PHE A 86 7.20 35.01 0.14
C PHE A 86 7.76 33.76 0.80
N TYR A 87 6.91 32.78 1.06
CA TYR A 87 7.31 31.45 1.50
C TYR A 87 6.45 30.37 0.86
N ALA A 88 7.02 29.18 0.69
CA ALA A 88 6.26 28.00 0.32
C ALA A 88 6.86 26.72 0.90
N PHE A 89 5.97 25.76 1.16
CA PHE A 89 6.27 24.42 1.66
C PHE A 89 5.51 23.42 0.80
N PHE A 90 6.19 22.38 0.32
CA PHE A 90 5.59 21.31 -0.45
C PHE A 90 6.09 19.98 0.07
N THR A 91 5.19 19.02 0.21
CA THR A 91 5.50 17.64 0.59
C THR A 91 4.77 16.69 -0.32
N TYR A 92 5.46 15.67 -0.81
CA TYR A 92 4.85 14.54 -1.49
C TYR A 92 5.43 13.23 -0.94
N GLY A 93 4.54 12.27 -0.71
CA GLY A 93 4.89 10.92 -0.30
C GLY A 93 4.13 9.90 -1.13
N HIS A 94 4.85 8.91 -1.63
CA HIS A 94 4.30 7.71 -2.24
C HIS A 94 4.76 6.49 -1.46
N ARG A 95 3.85 5.58 -1.13
CA ARG A 95 4.14 4.33 -0.42
C ARG A 95 3.38 3.18 -1.02
N ASP A 96 4.12 2.18 -1.48
CA ASP A 96 3.61 0.86 -1.79
C ASP A 96 3.93 -0.12 -0.66
N GLY A 97 2.94 -0.91 -0.27
CA GLY A 97 3.04 -1.96 0.74
C GLY A 97 2.45 -3.26 0.23
N LEU A 98 3.13 -4.39 0.43
CA LEU A 98 2.66 -5.70 0.03
C LEU A 98 2.71 -6.68 1.21
N SER A 99 1.55 -6.96 1.78
CA SER A 99 1.38 -7.88 2.90
C SER A 99 0.74 -9.19 2.46
N ALA A 100 1.06 -10.28 3.16
CA ALA A 100 0.37 -11.55 2.96
C ALA A 100 -0.90 -11.62 3.81
N ALA A 101 -1.98 -12.15 3.25
CA ALA A 101 -3.14 -12.60 3.99
C ALA A 101 -3.06 -14.12 4.18
N ASN A 102 -3.98 -14.71 4.94
CA ASN A 102 -3.95 -16.14 5.28
C ASN A 102 -3.84 -17.06 4.05
N PHE A 103 -2.92 -18.02 4.12
CA PHE A 103 -2.77 -19.07 3.11
C PHE A 103 -4.08 -19.83 2.93
N ARG A 104 -4.45 -20.07 1.67
CA ARG A 104 -5.62 -20.86 1.29
C ARG A 104 -5.12 -22.24 0.87
N GLN A 105 -5.30 -23.22 1.76
CA GLN A 105 -4.93 -24.61 1.50
C GLN A 105 -5.63 -25.13 0.25
N GLN A 106 -5.03 -26.14 -0.41
CA GLN A 106 -5.64 -26.78 -1.57
C GLN A 106 -7.06 -27.27 -1.26
N SER A 107 -7.24 -27.88 -0.09
CA SER A 107 -8.51 -28.42 0.42
C SER A 107 -9.49 -27.38 0.96
N ALA A 108 -9.11 -26.11 1.06
CA ALA A 108 -9.98 -25.09 1.60
C ALA A 108 -11.18 -24.85 0.68
N ALA A 109 -12.37 -24.63 1.25
CA ALA A 109 -13.57 -24.29 0.48
C ALA A 109 -13.37 -23.06 -0.43
N THR A 110 -12.47 -22.15 -0.05
CA THR A 110 -12.13 -20.96 -0.84
C THR A 110 -11.23 -21.24 -2.05
N ASN A 111 -10.72 -22.47 -2.21
CA ASN A 111 -9.99 -22.91 -3.39
C ASN A 111 -10.80 -23.93 -4.21
N ARG A 112 -12.07 -24.18 -3.88
CA ARG A 112 -12.91 -25.11 -4.65
C ARG A 112 -13.36 -24.47 -5.96
N ASP A 113 -13.25 -25.24 -7.04
CA ASP A 113 -13.91 -24.95 -8.30
C ASP A 113 -15.38 -25.40 -8.25
N PHE A 114 -16.29 -24.44 -8.19
CA PHE A 114 -17.73 -24.73 -8.18
C PHE A 114 -18.28 -25.02 -9.58
N SER A 115 -17.56 -24.70 -10.66
CA SER A 115 -17.97 -25.04 -12.03
C SER A 115 -17.87 -26.54 -12.32
N ALA A 116 -17.00 -27.25 -11.59
CA ALA A 116 -16.84 -28.70 -11.67
C ALA A 116 -17.96 -29.48 -10.93
N ILE A 117 -18.89 -28.79 -10.25
CA ILE A 117 -19.99 -29.41 -9.51
C ILE A 117 -21.28 -29.35 -10.35
N THR A 118 -21.85 -30.52 -10.65
CA THR A 118 -23.16 -30.61 -11.31
C THR A 118 -24.24 -29.90 -10.48
N PRO A 119 -25.10 -29.05 -11.08
CA PRO A 119 -26.18 -28.38 -10.37
C PRO A 119 -27.04 -29.35 -9.53
N GLY A 120 -27.34 -28.97 -8.29
CA GLY A 120 -28.09 -29.80 -7.34
C GLY A 120 -27.27 -30.83 -6.58
N THR A 121 -25.96 -30.97 -6.85
CA THR A 121 -25.07 -31.84 -6.07
C THR A 121 -24.54 -31.15 -4.83
N THR A 122 -24.67 -31.76 -3.67
CA THR A 122 -24.07 -31.24 -2.43
C THR A 122 -22.54 -31.30 -2.52
N PRO A 123 -21.83 -30.19 -2.29
CA PRO A 123 -20.37 -30.17 -2.30
C PRO A 123 -19.78 -30.98 -1.12
N THR A 124 -18.90 -31.95 -1.41
CA THR A 124 -18.23 -32.83 -0.44
C THR A 124 -16.73 -32.99 -0.75
N ASN A 125 -15.98 -33.67 0.11
CA ASN A 125 -14.57 -33.95 -0.17
C ASN A 125 -14.37 -34.90 -1.37
N ALA A 126 -15.34 -35.79 -1.64
CA ALA A 126 -15.26 -36.76 -2.72
C ALA A 126 -15.39 -36.14 -4.12
N ASN A 127 -16.04 -34.98 -4.24
CA ASN A 127 -16.18 -34.21 -5.48
C ASN A 127 -15.41 -32.88 -5.43
N PHE A 128 -14.38 -32.79 -4.58
CA PHE A 128 -13.57 -31.59 -4.46
C PHE A 128 -12.61 -31.46 -5.65
N VAL A 129 -12.76 -30.40 -6.42
CA VAL A 129 -11.80 -29.97 -7.44
C VAL A 129 -11.23 -28.62 -7.02
N GLY A 130 -9.91 -28.50 -6.95
CA GLY A 130 -9.23 -27.26 -6.57
C GLY A 130 -8.97 -26.36 -7.78
N LEU A 131 -9.20 -25.06 -7.64
CA LEU A 131 -8.86 -24.03 -8.64
C LEU A 131 -7.35 -23.89 -8.82
N THR A 132 -6.60 -24.06 -7.73
CA THR A 132 -5.14 -24.14 -7.76
C THR A 132 -4.68 -25.52 -7.27
N PRO A 133 -3.62 -26.11 -7.88
CA PRO A 133 -3.16 -27.45 -7.53
C PRO A 133 -2.71 -27.64 -6.08
N ASP A 134 -2.11 -26.61 -5.48
CA ASP A 134 -1.48 -26.68 -4.14
C ASP A 134 -2.01 -25.63 -3.15
N GLY A 135 -3.02 -24.86 -3.53
CA GLY A 135 -3.45 -23.69 -2.77
C GLY A 135 -2.71 -22.41 -3.20
N TYR A 136 -2.99 -21.31 -2.51
CA TYR A 136 -2.41 -20.01 -2.85
C TYR A 136 -2.32 -19.09 -1.63
N LEU A 137 -1.35 -18.18 -1.67
CA LEU A 137 -1.15 -17.14 -0.67
C LEU A 137 -1.63 -15.79 -1.20
N PRO A 138 -2.84 -15.32 -0.82
CA PRO A 138 -3.30 -14.00 -1.22
C PRO A 138 -2.39 -12.92 -0.64
N LYS A 139 -2.16 -11.87 -1.41
CA LYS A 139 -1.45 -10.68 -0.96
C LYS A 139 -2.35 -9.47 -1.07
N ILE A 140 -2.23 -8.56 -0.12
CA ILE A 140 -2.91 -7.27 -0.13
C ILE A 140 -1.85 -6.23 -0.44
N GLN A 141 -1.98 -5.62 -1.62
CA GLN A 141 -1.17 -4.48 -2.02
C GLN A 141 -1.90 -3.19 -1.63
N SER A 142 -1.23 -2.32 -0.90
CA SER A 142 -1.66 -0.98 -0.55
C SER A 142 -0.78 0.03 -1.27
N SER A 143 -1.37 1.07 -1.84
CA SER A 143 -0.64 2.20 -2.44
C SER A 143 -1.22 3.50 -1.90
N ILE A 144 -0.36 4.36 -1.34
CA ILE A 144 -0.72 5.64 -0.74
C ILE A 144 0.00 6.74 -1.51
N ASP A 145 -0.77 7.73 -1.95
CA ASP A 145 -0.28 9.00 -2.47
C ASP A 145 -0.73 10.13 -1.54
N ASP A 146 0.22 10.88 -1.01
CA ASP A 146 -0.04 12.01 -0.12
C ASP A 146 0.69 13.26 -0.62
N LEU A 147 -0.05 14.36 -0.75
CA LEU A 147 0.45 15.63 -1.25
C LEU A 147 -0.07 16.76 -0.37
N SER A 148 0.83 17.67 0.00
CA SER A 148 0.49 18.93 0.65
C SER A 148 1.35 20.04 0.09
N ALA A 149 0.74 21.18 -0.16
CA ALA A 149 1.39 22.37 -0.68
C ALA A 149 0.79 23.60 0.02
N THR A 150 1.65 24.45 0.56
CA THR A 150 1.26 25.73 1.15
C THR A 150 2.17 26.81 0.62
N SER A 151 1.60 27.95 0.25
CA SER A 151 2.36 29.16 -0.10
C SER A 151 1.73 30.36 0.56
N GLY A 152 2.55 31.34 0.94
CA GLY A 152 2.05 32.55 1.56
C GLY A 152 3.00 33.73 1.41
N ILE A 153 2.48 34.89 1.82
CA ILE A 153 3.20 36.15 1.87
C ILE A 153 3.03 36.71 3.28
N ARG A 154 4.15 37.09 3.89
CA ARG A 154 4.20 37.87 5.13
C ARG A 154 4.61 39.29 4.80
N ALA A 155 3.98 40.28 5.40
CA ALA A 155 4.36 41.67 5.19
C ALA A 155 4.06 42.53 6.42
N ASP A 156 4.80 43.61 6.57
CA ASP A 156 4.46 44.70 7.49
C ASP A 156 3.67 45.77 6.71
N VAL A 157 2.40 45.95 7.04
CA VAL A 157 1.49 46.90 6.38
C VAL A 157 0.96 47.87 7.43
N ALA A 158 1.34 49.16 7.32
CA ALA A 158 0.89 50.22 8.23
C ALA A 158 1.13 49.91 9.73
N GLY A 159 2.23 49.23 10.06
CA GLY A 159 2.58 48.82 11.43
C GLY A 159 1.93 47.51 11.90
N PHE A 160 1.19 46.82 11.02
CA PHE A 160 0.62 45.50 11.28
C PHE A 160 1.38 44.40 10.55
N LYS A 161 1.67 43.30 11.25
CA LYS A 161 2.21 42.09 10.65
C LYS A 161 1.07 41.24 10.08
N GLY A 162 0.96 41.21 8.76
CA GLY A 162 0.01 40.39 8.02
C GLY A 162 0.63 39.09 7.51
N ASP A 163 -0.13 38.00 7.56
CA ASP A 163 0.16 36.74 6.87
C ASP A 163 -1.05 36.33 6.05
N PHE A 164 -0.83 36.11 4.75
CA PHE A 164 -1.81 35.50 3.87
C PHE A 164 -1.21 34.22 3.30
N SER A 165 -1.92 33.10 3.46
CA SER A 165 -1.49 31.80 2.94
C SER A 165 -2.62 31.01 2.31
N LEU A 166 -2.25 30.20 1.33
CA LEU A 166 -3.13 29.26 0.65
C LEU A 166 -2.53 27.87 0.78
N GLY A 167 -3.38 26.92 1.17
CA GLY A 167 -3.01 25.53 1.34
C GLY A 167 -3.83 24.61 0.42
N PHE A 168 -3.18 23.58 -0.09
CA PHE A 168 -3.85 22.50 -0.80
C PHE A 168 -3.27 21.16 -0.32
N GLY A 169 -4.15 20.22 -0.02
CA GLY A 169 -3.76 18.88 0.40
C GLY A 169 -4.66 17.83 -0.24
N ARG A 170 -4.07 16.70 -0.60
CA ARG A 170 -4.76 15.52 -1.11
C ARG A 170 -4.10 14.26 -0.57
N ASN A 171 -4.92 13.39 0.01
CA ASN A 171 -4.52 12.05 0.37
C ASN A 171 -5.36 11.04 -0.43
N GLU A 172 -4.70 10.05 -1.01
CA GLU A 172 -5.35 8.92 -1.64
C GLU A 172 -4.75 7.61 -1.18
N LEU A 173 -5.63 6.68 -0.83
CA LEU A 173 -5.28 5.33 -0.45
C LEU A 173 -6.01 4.36 -1.37
N SER A 174 -5.25 3.46 -1.98
CA SER A 174 -5.76 2.41 -2.83
C SER A 174 -5.30 1.03 -2.38
N TYR A 175 -6.18 0.04 -2.50
CA TYR A 175 -5.89 -1.35 -2.17
C TYR A 175 -6.31 -2.29 -3.28
N ARG A 176 -5.51 -3.34 -3.48
CA ARG A 176 -5.78 -4.43 -4.41
C ARG A 176 -5.35 -5.75 -3.81
N THR A 177 -6.09 -6.80 -4.11
CA THR A 177 -5.70 -8.16 -3.77
C THR A 177 -5.00 -8.81 -4.96
N GLU A 178 -3.81 -9.36 -4.72
CA GLU A 178 -3.03 -10.14 -5.68
C GLU A 178 -3.01 -11.61 -5.28
N ASN A 179 -2.72 -12.49 -6.24
CA ASN A 179 -2.63 -13.95 -6.03
C ASN A 179 -3.83 -14.51 -5.26
N SER A 180 -5.02 -14.03 -5.60
CA SER A 180 -6.28 -14.45 -4.98
C SER A 180 -7.27 -14.83 -6.06
N VAL A 181 -8.08 -15.84 -5.75
CA VAL A 181 -9.13 -16.31 -6.63
C VAL A 181 -10.48 -15.75 -6.17
N ASN A 182 -11.35 -15.41 -7.14
CA ASN A 182 -12.74 -15.07 -6.87
C ASN A 182 -13.60 -16.32 -7.03
N VAL A 183 -14.02 -16.89 -5.90
CA VAL A 183 -14.76 -18.17 -5.84
C VAL A 183 -16.16 -18.12 -6.43
N SER A 184 -16.70 -16.93 -6.67
CA SER A 184 -18.05 -16.72 -7.21
C SER A 184 -18.06 -16.46 -8.73
N PHE A 185 -16.89 -16.35 -9.36
CA PHE A 185 -16.74 -16.11 -10.79
C PHE A 185 -16.02 -17.28 -11.48
N ASP A 186 -16.27 -17.45 -12.77
CA ASP A 186 -15.74 -18.51 -13.63
C ASP A 186 -14.19 -18.67 -13.50
N PRO A 187 -13.65 -19.91 -13.36
CA PRO A 187 -12.22 -20.23 -13.20
C PRO A 187 -11.24 -19.54 -14.16
N GLY A 188 -11.70 -19.02 -15.30
CA GLY A 188 -10.85 -18.32 -16.28
C GLY A 188 -10.37 -16.92 -15.87
N GLN A 189 -10.73 -16.39 -14.71
CA GLN A 189 -10.41 -15.00 -14.32
C GLN A 189 -9.63 -14.91 -13.00
N CYS A 190 -8.40 -15.42 -12.99
CA CYS A 190 -7.39 -15.03 -11.98
C CYS A 190 -7.00 -13.56 -12.26
N ARG A 191 -7.89 -12.62 -11.89
CA ARG A 191 -7.72 -11.19 -12.16
C ARG A 191 -7.48 -10.42 -10.86
N PRO A 192 -6.58 -9.42 -10.87
CA PRO A 192 -6.47 -8.48 -9.77
C PRO A 192 -7.80 -7.74 -9.55
N VAL A 193 -8.34 -7.79 -8.32
CA VAL A 193 -9.57 -7.07 -7.94
C VAL A 193 -9.37 -5.56 -8.13
N ALA A 194 -10.33 -4.86 -8.74
CA ALA A 194 -10.23 -3.42 -9.02
C ALA A 194 -9.90 -2.61 -7.74
N PRO A 195 -9.07 -1.57 -7.85
CA PRO A 195 -8.58 -0.86 -6.68
C PRO A 195 -9.70 -0.01 -6.07
N VAL A 196 -9.91 -0.14 -4.76
CA VAL A 196 -10.81 0.74 -3.99
C VAL A 196 -10.05 2.01 -3.63
N ARG A 197 -10.57 3.20 -3.94
CA ARG A 197 -9.94 4.51 -3.67
C ARG A 197 -10.75 5.34 -2.67
N ARG A 198 -10.09 5.96 -1.69
CA ARG A 198 -10.68 7.01 -0.82
C ARG A 198 -9.91 8.32 -0.98
N ARG A 199 -10.62 9.47 -0.92
CA ARG A 199 -10.07 10.82 -1.11
C ARG A 199 -10.59 11.80 -0.05
N ALA A 200 -9.74 12.76 0.34
CA ALA A 200 -10.10 13.95 1.13
C ALA A 200 -9.29 15.16 0.61
N GLY A 201 -9.80 16.40 0.71
CA GLY A 201 -9.01 17.59 0.30
C GLY A 201 -9.54 18.99 0.67
N GLY A 202 -8.56 19.89 0.89
CA GLY A 202 -8.57 21.38 0.72
C GLY A 202 -9.08 22.30 1.85
N SER A 203 -8.29 23.32 2.26
CA SER A 203 -8.71 24.46 3.12
C SER A 203 -7.91 25.75 2.83
N ALA A 204 -8.46 26.92 3.16
CA ALA A 204 -7.79 28.23 3.07
C ALA A 204 -7.89 28.99 4.42
N ASP A 205 -6.86 29.73 4.83
CA ASP A 205 -6.79 30.46 6.12
C ASP A 205 -6.16 31.86 5.94
N LEU A 206 -6.64 32.86 6.67
CA LEU A 206 -6.11 34.24 6.68
C LEU A 206 -5.94 34.68 8.13
N ARG A 207 -4.71 35.09 8.51
CA ARG A 207 -4.41 35.50 9.89
C ARG A 207 -3.79 36.90 9.94
N LEU A 208 -4.42 37.77 10.73
CA LEU A 208 -3.91 39.10 11.06
C LEU A 208 -3.55 39.12 12.55
N ARG A 209 -2.35 39.61 12.89
CA ARG A 209 -1.90 39.76 14.29
C ARG A 209 -1.42 41.19 14.55
N ARG A 210 -1.66 41.66 15.78
CA ARG A 210 -1.29 42.99 16.28
C ARG A 210 0.02 42.93 17.05
#